data_AF-A0A428QLJ8-F1
#
_entry.id   AF-A0A428QLJ8-F1
#
_cell.length_a   1.000
_cell.length_b   1.000
_cell.length_c   1.000
_cell.angle_alpha   90.00
_cell.angle_beta   90.00
_cell.angle_gamma   90.00
#
_symmetry.space_group_name_H-M   'P 1'
#
loop_
_entity.id
_entity.type
_entity.pdbx_description
1 polymer ?
#
loop_
_entity_poly.entity_id
_entity_poly.type
_entity_poly.pdbx_seq_one_letter_code
_entity_poly.pdbx_strand_id
1 'polypeptide(L)'
;MADSDSKVPQENGSGENEASTGEKHQIQHESPDAKRPKTENQKTLEDVGVTSQHADDKPEEKNEEKAKSSEKEEANAEGAVQPAEEPNVPSNILEKGIIYFFMRGRVNIEDPESVQDIARSHILLRPIAKDARLGEGTLADAGNTRLLALPKKTLPVSGKDRFMVFVEKSGASYDEIKKEFLAGSEYDTKTAGTRRTPAATPVGEGVYAITSTGQDSHLAYLLTLPEKLDEVQEELGLKKKGSFIISTKNPQHSGPANTQLPEGPDFPKEIIDEFRTLRWMPSKPAHLDYINAQLLLIGESSGIKKAVEPQKEDEDKGKEDPQTVLENLEEDDFERMKDLAGDESAAIFADLHVQAKDYPKLQTTF
;
A
#
# COMPACT_ATOMS: atom_id res chain seq x y z
N MET A 1 39.02 -7.38 -62.72
CA MET A 1 39.52 -7.45 -61.32
C MET A 1 40.16 -6.12 -61.00
N ALA A 2 40.01 -5.67 -59.75
CA ALA A 2 40.30 -4.32 -59.25
C ALA A 2 39.30 -3.23 -59.70
N ASP A 3 38.39 -2.89 -58.77
CA ASP A 3 37.63 -1.64 -58.72
C ASP A 3 38.48 -0.53 -58.08
N SER A 4 38.28 0.73 -58.50
CA SER A 4 38.29 1.88 -57.59
C SER A 4 37.77 3.17 -58.25
N ASP A 5 36.96 3.91 -57.51
CA ASP A 5 36.59 5.34 -57.64
C ASP A 5 35.99 5.87 -58.96
N SER A 6 34.81 6.51 -58.88
CA SER A 6 34.77 7.99 -58.89
C SER A 6 33.41 8.62 -58.60
N LYS A 7 33.50 9.77 -57.93
CA LYS A 7 32.47 10.70 -57.45
C LYS A 7 31.89 11.59 -58.57
N VAL A 8 30.58 11.86 -58.58
CA VAL A 8 29.91 12.85 -59.48
C VAL A 8 28.89 13.68 -58.65
N PRO A 9 28.68 15.00 -58.93
CA PRO A 9 28.17 15.96 -57.93
C PRO A 9 26.72 16.45 -58.14
N GLN A 10 26.29 17.39 -57.28
CA GLN A 10 25.03 18.14 -57.37
C GLN A 10 24.99 19.14 -58.54
N GLU A 11 23.80 19.44 -59.05
CA GLU A 11 23.48 20.77 -59.61
C GLU A 11 21.98 21.13 -59.41
N ASN A 12 21.65 22.42 -59.47
CA ASN A 12 20.34 23.01 -59.10
C ASN A 12 19.53 23.50 -60.32
N GLY A 13 18.21 23.65 -60.16
CA GLY A 13 17.33 24.43 -61.07
C GLY A 13 15.87 23.97 -61.00
N SER A 14 14.99 24.60 -60.21
CA SER A 14 14.26 25.87 -60.49
C SER A 14 12.99 25.68 -61.34
N GLY A 15 11.82 25.97 -60.75
CA GLY A 15 10.53 26.00 -61.44
C GLY A 15 9.41 26.49 -60.52
N GLU A 16 8.98 27.73 -60.70
CA GLU A 16 7.85 28.36 -59.99
C GLU A 16 6.51 28.00 -60.66
N ASN A 17 5.43 27.89 -59.88
CA ASN A 17 4.16 28.57 -60.17
C ASN A 17 3.13 28.47 -59.03
N GLU A 18 2.27 29.48 -58.94
CA GLU A 18 1.29 29.67 -57.87
C GLU A 18 -0.10 29.03 -58.13
N ALA A 19 -0.78 28.73 -57.02
CA ALA A 19 -2.22 28.85 -56.75
C ALA A 19 -3.31 28.37 -57.75
N SER A 20 -4.19 27.49 -57.27
CA SER A 20 -5.64 27.67 -57.40
C SER A 20 -6.43 26.96 -56.27
N THR A 21 -7.64 27.46 -55.99
CA THR A 21 -8.49 27.17 -54.81
C THR A 21 -9.58 26.12 -55.03
N GLY A 22 -10.01 25.47 -53.95
CA GLY A 22 -11.31 24.78 -53.79
C GLY A 22 -11.26 23.68 -52.70
N GLU A 23 -12.31 23.34 -51.96
CA GLU A 23 -13.56 24.04 -51.63
C GLU A 23 -14.08 23.45 -50.28
N LYS A 24 -14.93 24.16 -49.53
CA LYS A 24 -15.38 23.72 -48.20
C LYS A 24 -16.40 22.59 -48.27
N HIS A 25 -16.35 21.65 -47.33
CA HIS A 25 -17.52 20.86 -46.95
C HIS A 25 -17.92 21.12 -45.49
N GLN A 26 -19.14 21.63 -45.32
CA GLN A 26 -19.85 21.67 -44.04
C GLN A 26 -20.57 20.34 -43.84
N ILE A 27 -20.63 19.84 -42.61
CA ILE A 27 -21.65 18.87 -42.20
C ILE A 27 -22.55 19.58 -41.20
N GLN A 28 -23.85 19.52 -41.44
CA GLN A 28 -24.86 20.28 -40.70
C GLN A 28 -25.23 19.55 -39.41
N HIS A 29 -25.32 20.31 -38.31
CA HIS A 29 -25.89 19.84 -37.05
C HIS A 29 -27.31 20.41 -36.95
N GLU A 30 -28.33 19.57 -37.13
CA GLU A 30 -29.71 19.92 -36.75
C GLU A 30 -29.96 19.53 -35.28
N SER A 31 -30.72 20.37 -34.59
CA SER A 31 -31.12 20.18 -33.19
C SER A 31 -32.64 20.28 -33.07
N PRO A 32 -33.30 19.42 -32.27
CA PRO A 32 -34.63 19.72 -31.75
C PRO A 32 -34.53 20.39 -30.37
N ASP A 33 -35.07 21.60 -30.27
CA ASP A 33 -35.19 22.39 -29.05
C ASP A 33 -36.26 21.79 -28.11
N ALA A 34 -35.97 21.67 -26.82
CA ALA A 34 -36.93 21.23 -25.80
C ALA A 34 -36.77 22.04 -24.50
N LYS A 35 -37.84 22.73 -24.10
CA LYS A 35 -37.82 23.82 -23.12
C LYS A 35 -37.68 23.34 -21.67
N ARG A 36 -36.81 24.01 -20.91
CA ARG A 36 -36.88 24.05 -19.43
C ARG A 36 -38.08 24.89 -18.96
N PRO A 37 -38.75 24.48 -17.87
CA PRO A 37 -39.27 25.40 -16.86
C PRO A 37 -38.31 25.49 -15.65
N LYS A 38 -38.32 26.63 -14.95
CA LYS A 38 -37.68 26.83 -13.64
C LYS A 38 -38.74 26.78 -12.53
N THR A 39 -38.45 26.05 -11.46
CA THR A 39 -38.92 26.28 -10.07
C THR A 39 -37.83 25.66 -9.18
N GLU A 40 -37.00 26.39 -8.46
CA GLU A 40 -37.22 27.27 -7.30
C GLU A 40 -37.50 26.51 -5.98
N ASN A 41 -36.46 26.50 -5.13
CA ASN A 41 -36.43 26.42 -3.66
C ASN A 41 -37.00 25.23 -2.84
N GLN A 42 -36.15 24.91 -1.84
CA GLN A 42 -36.44 24.53 -0.44
C GLN A 42 -36.45 23.06 0.04
N LYS A 43 -35.67 22.90 1.12
CA LYS A 43 -35.88 22.10 2.34
C LYS A 43 -35.47 20.62 2.39
N THR A 44 -34.36 20.44 3.08
CA THR A 44 -34.07 19.38 4.06
C THR A 44 -35.25 19.06 5.00
N LEU A 45 -35.48 17.77 5.20
CA LEU A 45 -36.18 17.09 6.30
C LEU A 45 -35.44 15.74 6.44
N GLU A 46 -35.00 15.21 7.58
CA GLU A 46 -35.29 15.55 8.99
C GLU A 46 -36.78 15.71 9.29
N ASP A 47 -37.50 14.58 9.38
CA ASP A 47 -38.22 14.19 10.60
C ASP A 47 -38.90 12.80 10.40
N VAL A 48 -38.68 11.87 11.34
CA VAL A 48 -39.58 10.72 11.59
C VAL A 48 -39.78 10.58 13.10
N GLY A 49 -40.42 11.58 13.70
CA GLY A 49 -41.80 11.38 14.13
C GLY A 49 -42.00 10.37 15.25
N VAL A 50 -41.43 10.64 16.42
CA VAL A 50 -41.93 10.06 17.68
C VAL A 50 -43.37 10.52 17.90
N THR A 51 -44.29 9.60 18.21
CA THR A 51 -45.58 9.96 18.83
C THR A 51 -45.70 9.26 20.18
N SER A 52 -45.86 10.06 21.24
CA SER A 52 -45.90 9.63 22.64
C SER A 52 -47.29 9.82 23.24
N GLN A 53 -47.71 8.88 24.09
CA GLN A 53 -48.59 9.08 25.26
C GLN A 53 -48.12 8.05 26.32
N HIS A 54 -47.44 8.47 27.40
CA HIS A 54 -48.01 8.86 28.71
C HIS A 54 -48.85 7.76 29.39
N ALA A 55 -48.73 7.48 30.70
CA ALA A 55 -47.72 7.76 31.74
C ALA A 55 -48.14 6.97 33.02
N ASP A 56 -47.23 6.58 33.93
CA ASP A 56 -47.43 6.78 35.38
C ASP A 56 -46.22 6.46 36.29
N ASP A 57 -46.33 6.93 37.55
CA ASP A 57 -45.30 7.12 38.59
C ASP A 57 -45.44 6.07 39.76
N LYS A 58 -44.49 5.78 40.67
CA LYS A 58 -43.11 6.31 40.89
C LYS A 58 -42.09 5.22 41.41
N PRO A 59 -41.46 5.17 42.63
CA PRO A 59 -40.14 4.49 42.78
C PRO A 59 -39.96 3.49 43.95
N GLU A 60 -38.84 2.74 43.94
CA GLU A 60 -38.03 2.21 45.07
C GLU A 60 -37.00 1.20 44.49
N GLU A 61 -35.79 0.94 45.03
CA GLU A 61 -35.02 1.53 46.12
C GLU A 61 -33.50 1.35 45.84
N LYS A 62 -32.62 1.88 46.69
CA LYS A 62 -31.15 1.72 46.59
C LYS A 62 -30.71 0.31 46.96
N ASN A 63 -29.57 -0.12 46.42
CA ASN A 63 -28.55 -0.72 47.30
C ASN A 63 -27.12 -0.44 46.81
N GLU A 64 -26.28 0.09 47.69
CA GLU A 64 -24.83 0.19 47.51
C GLU A 64 -24.21 -1.05 48.16
N GLU A 65 -23.37 -1.80 47.45
CA GLU A 65 -22.30 -2.53 48.15
C GLU A 65 -21.04 -2.65 47.30
N LYS A 66 -19.92 -2.83 47.99
CA LYS A 66 -18.61 -2.32 47.59
C LYS A 66 -17.57 -3.44 47.53
N ALA A 67 -16.62 -3.29 46.62
CA ALA A 67 -15.36 -4.02 46.53
C ALA A 67 -15.42 -5.53 46.23
N LYS A 68 -15.01 -5.86 44.99
CA LYS A 68 -13.93 -6.83 44.79
C LYS A 68 -12.98 -6.32 43.72
N SER A 69 -11.72 -6.18 44.09
CA SER A 69 -10.61 -5.91 43.19
C SER A 69 -10.37 -7.13 42.29
N SER A 70 -10.69 -7.02 41.01
CA SER A 70 -10.22 -7.94 39.98
C SER A 70 -8.87 -7.44 39.45
N GLU A 71 -7.80 -7.82 40.14
CA GLU A 71 -6.51 -7.95 39.46
C GLU A 71 -6.61 -9.10 38.45
N LYS A 72 -5.90 -8.95 37.32
CA LYS A 72 -5.72 -9.93 36.24
C LYS A 72 -6.96 -10.26 35.40
N GLU A 73 -6.91 -9.78 34.15
CA GLU A 73 -6.51 -10.66 33.06
C GLU A 73 -5.55 -9.88 32.13
N GLU A 74 -4.24 -10.01 32.40
CA GLU A 74 -3.24 -9.80 31.35
C GLU A 74 -3.45 -10.95 30.35
N ALA A 75 -3.94 -10.63 29.16
CA ALA A 75 -3.99 -11.61 28.08
C ALA A 75 -2.55 -11.98 27.72
N ASN A 76 -2.19 -13.26 27.87
CA ASN A 76 -0.90 -13.77 27.40
C ASN A 76 -0.73 -13.43 25.91
N ALA A 77 0.24 -12.56 25.61
CA ALA A 77 0.63 -12.23 24.25
C ALA A 77 1.52 -13.35 23.66
N GLU A 78 0.99 -14.58 23.60
CA GLU A 78 1.60 -15.72 22.91
C GLU A 78 1.35 -15.58 21.40
N GLY A 79 2.09 -14.68 20.76
CA GLY A 79 2.24 -14.62 19.31
C GLY A 79 3.67 -14.95 18.88
N ALA A 80 3.89 -15.17 17.59
CA ALA A 80 5.20 -15.51 17.02
C ALA A 80 6.34 -14.50 17.30
N VAL A 81 6.06 -13.30 17.81
CA VAL A 81 7.06 -12.25 18.05
C VAL A 81 7.71 -12.44 19.41
N GLN A 82 9.00 -12.79 19.44
CA GLN A 82 9.76 -13.06 20.66
C GLN A 82 10.85 -12.00 20.89
N PRO A 83 11.15 -11.58 22.13
CA PRO A 83 12.28 -10.67 22.39
C PRO A 83 13.62 -11.37 22.16
N ALA A 84 14.61 -10.72 21.54
CA ALA A 84 15.99 -11.22 21.53
C ALA A 84 16.67 -10.98 22.87
N GLU A 85 17.59 -11.89 23.24
CA GLU A 85 18.35 -11.82 24.49
C GLU A 85 19.29 -10.61 24.56
N GLU A 86 19.84 -10.15 23.42
CA GLU A 86 20.62 -8.90 23.32
C GLU A 86 20.32 -8.13 22.02
N PRO A 87 20.03 -6.81 22.08
CA PRO A 87 19.71 -6.01 20.90
C PRO A 87 20.98 -5.56 20.14
N ASN A 88 21.48 -6.42 19.24
CA ASN A 88 22.61 -6.08 18.35
C ASN A 88 22.22 -5.36 17.03
N VAL A 89 21.00 -4.82 16.98
CA VAL A 89 20.43 -4.14 15.81
C VAL A 89 21.24 -2.87 15.46
N PRO A 90 21.63 -2.66 14.19
CA PRO A 90 22.30 -1.44 13.74
C PRO A 90 21.36 -0.23 13.76
N SER A 91 21.93 0.94 14.03
CA SER A 91 21.19 2.19 14.27
C SER A 91 20.42 2.71 13.05
N ASN A 92 20.84 2.33 11.84
CA ASN A 92 20.19 2.71 10.60
C ASN A 92 18.88 1.97 10.31
N ILE A 93 18.56 0.87 11.02
CA ILE A 93 17.25 0.22 10.96
C ILE A 93 16.26 1.03 11.82
N LEU A 94 15.36 1.76 11.15
CA LEU A 94 14.34 2.58 11.78
C LEU A 94 13.13 1.75 12.24
N GLU A 95 12.80 0.66 11.55
CA GLU A 95 11.71 -0.28 11.83
C GLU A 95 11.95 -1.59 11.08
N LYS A 96 11.39 -2.72 11.56
CA LYS A 96 11.35 -3.99 10.82
C LYS A 96 10.03 -4.74 11.09
N GLY A 97 9.70 -5.74 10.28
CA GLY A 97 8.50 -6.56 10.46
C GLY A 97 8.11 -7.37 9.23
N ILE A 98 6.84 -7.77 9.14
CA ILE A 98 6.28 -8.56 8.02
C ILE A 98 5.63 -7.64 6.99
N ILE A 99 5.82 -7.94 5.70
CA ILE A 99 5.31 -7.23 4.54
C ILE A 99 4.53 -8.20 3.64
N TYR A 100 3.34 -7.79 3.21
CA TYR A 100 2.51 -8.56 2.30
C TYR A 100 2.17 -7.69 1.09
N PHE A 101 2.26 -8.29 -0.08
CA PHE A 101 1.90 -7.68 -1.34
C PHE A 101 0.57 -8.27 -1.81
N PHE A 102 -0.38 -7.40 -2.09
CA PHE A 102 -1.72 -7.76 -2.56
C PHE A 102 -2.05 -7.02 -3.84
N MET A 103 -2.75 -7.67 -4.74
CA MET A 103 -3.48 -6.99 -5.82
C MET A 103 -4.99 -7.04 -5.57
N ARG A 104 -5.73 -6.23 -6.31
CA ARG A 104 -7.17 -6.40 -6.44
C ARG A 104 -7.58 -6.24 -7.89
N GLY A 105 -8.37 -7.19 -8.41
CA GLY A 105 -8.95 -7.14 -9.75
C GLY A 105 -9.86 -5.91 -9.92
N ARG A 106 -10.15 -5.56 -11.18
CA ARG A 106 -11.18 -4.57 -11.51
C ARG A 106 -12.57 -5.03 -11.05
N VAL A 107 -13.48 -4.06 -10.94
CA VAL A 107 -14.89 -4.31 -10.65
C VAL A 107 -15.45 -5.34 -11.64
N ASN A 108 -16.05 -6.41 -11.10
CA ASN A 108 -16.57 -7.59 -11.80
C ASN A 108 -15.50 -8.48 -12.50
N ILE A 109 -14.23 -8.41 -12.10
CA ILE A 109 -13.20 -9.40 -12.47
C ILE A 109 -12.68 -10.05 -11.19
N GLU A 110 -13.08 -11.29 -10.92
CA GLU A 110 -12.67 -12.02 -9.71
C GLU A 110 -11.26 -12.61 -9.85
N ASP A 111 -11.00 -13.25 -10.99
CA ASP A 111 -9.71 -13.85 -11.36
C ASP A 111 -9.08 -12.98 -12.47
N PRO A 112 -8.03 -12.18 -12.19
CA PRO A 112 -7.35 -11.39 -13.21
C PRO A 112 -6.47 -12.27 -14.10
N GLU A 113 -6.70 -12.24 -15.42
CA GLU A 113 -5.90 -12.96 -16.45
C GLU A 113 -4.76 -12.08 -17.04
N SER A 114 -4.52 -10.88 -16.48
CA SER A 114 -3.44 -9.98 -16.91
C SER A 114 -3.21 -8.84 -15.92
N VAL A 115 -2.04 -8.17 -16.01
CA VAL A 115 -1.81 -6.87 -15.36
C VAL A 115 -2.85 -5.83 -15.79
N GLN A 116 -3.44 -5.94 -16.98
CA GLN A 116 -4.49 -5.02 -17.43
C GLN A 116 -5.77 -5.19 -16.62
N ASP A 117 -6.05 -6.35 -16.03
CA ASP A 117 -7.25 -6.64 -15.25
C ASP A 117 -7.13 -6.26 -13.78
N ILE A 118 -5.92 -5.94 -13.33
CA ILE A 118 -5.66 -5.36 -12.02
C ILE A 118 -6.19 -3.92 -11.96
N ALA A 119 -6.81 -3.57 -10.83
CA ALA A 119 -7.20 -2.19 -10.51
C ALA A 119 -6.07 -1.44 -9.80
N ARG A 120 -5.50 -2.03 -8.75
CA ARG A 120 -4.50 -1.44 -7.86
C ARG A 120 -3.74 -2.50 -7.07
N SER A 121 -2.49 -2.19 -6.74
CA SER A 121 -1.65 -2.94 -5.80
C SER A 121 -1.71 -2.32 -4.40
N HIS A 122 -1.45 -3.13 -3.38
CA HIS A 122 -1.36 -2.70 -1.98
C HIS A 122 -0.16 -3.36 -1.32
N ILE A 123 0.40 -2.69 -0.31
CA ILE A 123 1.43 -3.22 0.58
C ILE A 123 0.87 -3.15 2.00
N LEU A 124 0.77 -4.29 2.67
CA LEU A 124 0.45 -4.38 4.08
C LEU A 124 1.76 -4.45 4.87
N LEU A 125 1.95 -3.57 5.86
CA LEU A 125 3.12 -3.57 6.75
C LEU A 125 2.68 -3.89 8.17
N ARG A 126 3.41 -4.79 8.82
CA ARG A 126 3.15 -5.26 10.19
C ARG A 126 4.43 -5.12 11.03
N PRO A 127 4.65 -3.95 11.67
CA PRO A 127 5.85 -3.70 12.46
C PRO A 127 5.97 -4.66 13.65
N ILE A 128 7.20 -5.07 13.95
CA ILE A 128 7.56 -5.76 15.20
C ILE A 128 8.60 -4.93 15.96
N ALA A 129 8.88 -5.27 17.22
CA ALA A 129 9.94 -4.60 17.97
C ALA A 129 11.30 -4.78 17.25
N LYS A 130 12.16 -3.75 17.29
CA LYS A 130 13.42 -3.75 16.53
C LYS A 130 14.33 -4.92 16.86
N ASP A 131 14.30 -5.31 18.12
CA ASP A 131 15.05 -6.38 18.77
C ASP A 131 14.26 -7.69 18.87
N ALA A 132 13.04 -7.79 18.31
CA ALA A 132 12.33 -9.05 18.27
C ALA A 132 12.86 -9.99 17.19
N ARG A 133 12.77 -11.30 17.45
CA ARG A 133 12.84 -12.38 16.47
C ARG A 133 11.44 -12.94 16.19
N LEU A 134 11.34 -13.76 15.16
CA LEU A 134 10.14 -14.55 14.92
C LEU A 134 10.38 -15.98 15.43
N GLY A 135 9.33 -16.60 15.96
CA GLY A 135 9.27 -18.01 16.25
C GLY A 135 8.01 -18.62 15.63
N GLU A 136 7.59 -19.78 16.15
CA GLU A 136 6.47 -20.53 15.58
C GLU A 136 5.12 -19.79 15.66
N GLY A 137 4.27 -20.05 14.66
CA GLY A 137 2.86 -19.68 14.65
C GLY A 137 2.53 -18.32 14.02
N THR A 138 1.30 -17.86 14.29
CA THR A 138 0.79 -16.59 13.74
C THR A 138 1.30 -15.43 14.58
N LEU A 139 1.51 -14.26 13.97
CA LEU A 139 1.70 -13.04 14.75
C LEU A 139 0.42 -12.72 15.58
N ALA A 140 0.60 -12.01 16.69
CA ALA A 140 -0.51 -11.43 17.46
C ALA A 140 -1.04 -10.14 16.82
N ASP A 141 -2.30 -9.79 17.10
CA ASP A 141 -2.87 -8.50 16.71
C ASP A 141 -2.31 -7.39 17.60
N ALA A 142 -1.21 -6.78 17.15
CA ALA A 142 -0.56 -5.67 17.85
C ALA A 142 -1.25 -4.31 17.59
N GLY A 143 -2.35 -4.25 16.83
CA GLY A 143 -3.06 -3.00 16.52
C GLY A 143 -2.18 -1.95 15.82
N ASN A 144 -1.14 -2.38 15.10
CA ASN A 144 -0.13 -1.51 14.47
C ASN A 144 -0.03 -1.72 12.95
N THR A 145 -0.98 -2.45 12.36
CA THR A 145 -0.96 -2.78 10.93
C THR A 145 -1.18 -1.53 10.08
N ARG A 146 -0.37 -1.36 9.04
CA ARG A 146 -0.51 -0.27 8.07
C ARG A 146 -0.84 -0.81 6.68
N LEU A 147 -1.86 -0.24 6.03
CA LEU A 147 -2.21 -0.57 4.65
C LEU A 147 -1.82 0.59 3.74
N LEU A 148 -0.89 0.32 2.81
CA LEU A 148 -0.44 1.26 1.80
C LEU A 148 -1.10 0.95 0.45
N ALA A 149 -1.86 1.89 -0.10
CA ALA A 149 -2.54 1.76 -1.38
C ALA A 149 -1.75 2.46 -2.51
N LEU A 150 -1.54 1.74 -3.61
CA LEU A 150 -0.90 2.25 -4.81
C LEU A 150 -1.95 2.42 -5.92
N PRO A 151 -2.16 3.62 -6.51
CA PRO A 151 -3.01 3.81 -7.69
C PRO A 151 -2.37 3.28 -8.99
N LYS A 152 -1.49 2.29 -8.85
CA LYS A 152 -0.73 1.62 -9.91
C LYS A 152 -0.96 0.13 -9.76
N LYS A 153 -0.80 -0.57 -10.88
CA LYS A 153 -1.04 -2.01 -11.00
C LYS A 153 0.20 -2.84 -10.75
N THR A 154 1.36 -2.20 -10.79
CA THR A 154 2.68 -2.77 -10.64
C THR A 154 3.48 -1.89 -9.68
N LEU A 155 4.55 -2.45 -9.12
CA LEU A 155 5.49 -1.79 -8.23
C LEU A 155 6.59 -1.08 -9.05
N PRO A 156 7.23 -0.04 -8.49
CA PRO A 156 8.27 0.70 -9.21
C PRO A 156 9.58 -0.10 -9.24
N VAL A 157 10.09 -0.42 -10.44
CA VAL A 157 11.24 -1.34 -10.61
C VAL A 157 12.59 -0.59 -10.68
N SER A 158 12.58 0.67 -11.10
CA SER A 158 13.75 1.52 -11.32
C SER A 158 13.60 2.94 -10.74
N GLY A 159 14.71 3.69 -10.61
CA GLY A 159 14.69 5.07 -10.08
C GLY A 159 13.96 6.11 -10.95
N LYS A 160 13.50 5.70 -12.15
CA LYS A 160 12.61 6.47 -13.03
C LYS A 160 11.14 6.28 -12.63
N ASP A 161 10.80 5.15 -12.03
CA ASP A 161 9.46 4.79 -11.60
C ASP A 161 9.21 5.41 -10.22
N ARG A 162 8.33 6.42 -10.19
CA ARG A 162 8.05 7.23 -9.01
C ARG A 162 6.55 7.29 -8.80
N PHE A 163 6.04 6.47 -7.88
CA PHE A 163 4.61 6.30 -7.68
C PHE A 163 4.17 6.97 -6.38
N MET A 164 3.05 7.67 -6.43
CA MET A 164 2.40 8.16 -5.21
C MET A 164 1.72 6.97 -4.53
N VAL A 165 1.92 6.86 -3.22
CA VAL A 165 1.38 5.82 -2.36
C VAL A 165 0.69 6.49 -1.18
N PHE A 166 -0.40 5.91 -0.71
CA PHE A 166 -1.25 6.48 0.32
C PHE A 166 -1.39 5.52 1.49
N VAL A 167 -1.30 6.02 2.72
CA VAL A 167 -1.72 5.25 3.89
C VAL A 167 -3.26 5.21 3.89
N GLU A 168 -3.82 4.08 3.47
CA GLU A 168 -5.27 3.83 3.47
C GLU A 168 -5.75 3.42 4.88
N LYS A 169 -4.90 2.71 5.64
CA LYS A 169 -5.12 2.38 7.06
C LYS A 169 -3.83 2.50 7.87
N SER A 170 -3.96 2.91 9.12
CA SER A 170 -2.90 2.96 10.13
C SER A 170 -3.47 2.43 11.45
N GLY A 171 -2.66 1.71 12.22
CA GLY A 171 -3.07 1.16 13.52
C GLY A 171 -4.20 0.13 13.41
N ALA A 172 -4.37 -0.51 12.24
CA ALA A 172 -5.50 -1.37 11.99
C ALA A 172 -5.38 -2.71 12.72
N SER A 173 -6.51 -3.18 13.25
CA SER A 173 -6.67 -4.54 13.77
C SER A 173 -6.82 -5.56 12.62
N TYR A 174 -6.56 -6.83 12.89
CA TYR A 174 -6.86 -7.92 11.95
C TYR A 174 -8.33 -7.93 11.54
N ASP A 175 -9.21 -7.66 12.49
CA ASP A 175 -10.65 -7.72 12.28
C ASP A 175 -11.14 -6.58 11.35
N GLU A 176 -10.44 -5.44 11.35
CA GLU A 176 -10.61 -4.34 10.39
C GLU A 176 -10.01 -4.68 9.02
N ILE A 177 -8.76 -5.18 8.97
CA ILE A 177 -8.10 -5.62 7.73
C ILE A 177 -8.93 -6.69 7.02
N LYS A 178 -9.46 -7.67 7.76
CA LYS A 178 -10.34 -8.73 7.27
C LYS A 178 -11.61 -8.19 6.60
N LYS A 179 -12.33 -7.29 7.29
CA LYS A 179 -13.66 -6.81 6.87
C LYS A 179 -13.59 -5.76 5.78
N GLU A 180 -12.59 -4.89 5.80
CA GLU A 180 -12.53 -3.72 4.93
C GLU A 180 -11.52 -3.85 3.79
N PHE A 181 -10.45 -4.63 3.98
CA PHE A 181 -9.39 -4.81 2.97
C PHE A 181 -9.36 -6.19 2.31
N LEU A 182 -9.40 -7.29 3.07
CA LEU A 182 -9.30 -8.62 2.46
C LEU A 182 -10.60 -9.00 1.75
N ALA A 183 -11.76 -8.73 2.36
CA ALA A 183 -13.05 -9.08 1.82
C ALA A 183 -13.39 -8.35 0.51
N GLY A 184 -14.07 -9.06 -0.40
CA GLY A 184 -14.78 -8.44 -1.52
C GLY A 184 -16.04 -7.72 -1.04
N SER A 185 -16.59 -6.83 -1.87
CA SER A 185 -17.80 -6.08 -1.55
C SER A 185 -18.73 -5.93 -2.75
N GLU A 186 -20.04 -5.90 -2.49
CA GLU A 186 -21.07 -5.70 -3.51
C GLU A 186 -21.84 -4.41 -3.24
N TYR A 187 -22.17 -3.68 -4.31
CA TYR A 187 -22.96 -2.45 -4.24
C TYR A 187 -23.79 -2.24 -5.50
N ASP A 188 -25.03 -1.78 -5.34
CA ASP A 188 -25.90 -1.49 -6.47
C ASP A 188 -25.62 -0.12 -7.10
N THR A 189 -25.51 -0.10 -8.43
CA THR A 189 -25.40 1.13 -9.21
C THR A 189 -26.71 1.46 -9.90
N LYS A 190 -27.06 2.75 -9.91
CA LYS A 190 -28.32 3.27 -10.50
C LYS A 190 -28.50 2.97 -11.99
N THR A 191 -27.43 2.62 -12.70
CA THR A 191 -27.39 2.51 -14.17
C THR A 191 -26.82 1.20 -14.70
N ALA A 192 -26.08 0.43 -13.89
CA ALA A 192 -25.38 -0.77 -14.35
C ALA A 192 -25.57 -1.98 -13.40
N GLY A 193 -26.61 -1.96 -12.56
CA GLY A 193 -26.93 -3.03 -11.63
C GLY A 193 -25.90 -3.21 -10.52
N THR A 194 -25.92 -4.39 -9.90
CA THR A 194 -24.97 -4.79 -8.85
C THR A 194 -23.55 -4.84 -9.40
N ARG A 195 -22.63 -4.21 -8.69
CA ARG A 195 -21.19 -4.21 -8.96
C ARG A 195 -20.47 -4.90 -7.81
N ARG A 196 -19.53 -5.77 -8.16
CA ARG A 196 -18.73 -6.54 -7.21
C ARG A 196 -17.28 -6.11 -7.30
N THR A 197 -16.76 -5.62 -6.18
CA THR A 197 -15.34 -5.42 -5.96
C THR A 197 -14.78 -6.75 -5.47
N PRO A 198 -13.81 -7.37 -6.16
CA PRO A 198 -13.27 -8.66 -5.74
C PRO A 198 -12.49 -8.53 -4.43
N ALA A 199 -12.27 -9.67 -3.77
CA ALA A 199 -11.40 -9.77 -2.61
C ALA A 199 -9.95 -9.39 -2.95
N ALA A 200 -9.12 -9.15 -1.93
CA ALA A 200 -7.69 -8.95 -2.13
C ALA A 200 -7.00 -10.28 -2.42
N THR A 201 -6.25 -10.35 -3.53
CA THR A 201 -5.47 -11.53 -3.94
C THR A 201 -4.03 -11.34 -3.47
N PRO A 202 -3.48 -12.24 -2.63
CA PRO A 202 -2.08 -12.17 -2.24
C PRO A 202 -1.20 -12.51 -3.45
N VAL A 203 -0.08 -11.80 -3.57
CA VAL A 203 0.94 -11.98 -4.64
C VAL A 203 2.35 -12.09 -4.09
N GLY A 204 2.54 -11.92 -2.78
CA GLY A 204 3.80 -12.17 -2.11
C GLY A 204 3.71 -11.81 -0.63
N GLU A 205 4.60 -12.39 0.16
CA GLU A 205 4.71 -12.19 1.60
C GLU A 205 6.19 -12.33 1.99
N GLY A 206 6.59 -11.71 3.08
CA GLY A 206 7.90 -11.90 3.70
C GLY A 206 8.25 -10.77 4.65
N VAL A 207 9.53 -10.41 4.73
CA VAL A 207 10.05 -9.51 5.77
C VAL A 207 10.55 -8.18 5.20
N TYR A 208 10.45 -7.11 6.01
CA TYR A 208 10.92 -5.78 5.64
C TYR A 208 11.74 -5.10 6.74
N ALA A 209 12.55 -4.14 6.31
CA ALA A 209 13.13 -3.12 7.16
C ALA A 209 12.92 -1.73 6.53
N ILE A 210 12.54 -0.74 7.35
CA ILE A 210 12.72 0.67 6.99
C ILE A 210 14.10 1.08 7.48
N THR A 211 14.96 1.51 6.56
CA THR A 211 16.33 1.94 6.88
C THR A 211 16.59 3.38 6.46
N SER A 212 17.65 3.99 7.00
CA SER A 212 18.10 5.33 6.62
C SER A 212 19.57 5.36 6.24
N THR A 213 19.88 5.99 5.10
CA THR A 213 21.25 6.35 4.69
C THR A 213 21.64 7.76 5.15
N GLY A 214 20.85 8.35 6.05
CA GLY A 214 20.95 9.77 6.45
C GLY A 214 20.40 10.74 5.41
N GLN A 215 20.60 10.47 4.11
CA GLN A 215 20.03 11.26 3.01
C GLN A 215 18.66 10.74 2.55
N ASP A 216 18.51 9.42 2.42
CA ASP A 216 17.32 8.77 1.89
C ASP A 216 16.82 7.70 2.88
N SER A 217 15.51 7.48 2.92
CA SER A 217 14.90 6.37 3.65
C SER A 217 14.49 5.29 2.67
N HIS A 218 14.76 4.03 3.01
CA HIS A 218 14.45 2.89 2.16
C HIS A 218 13.46 1.96 2.85
N LEU A 219 12.52 1.40 2.08
CA LEU A 219 11.76 0.21 2.44
C LEU A 219 12.45 -0.98 1.74
N ALA A 220 13.30 -1.69 2.47
CA ALA A 220 13.95 -2.92 2.03
C ALA A 220 13.05 -4.12 2.33
N TYR A 221 13.03 -5.13 1.46
CA TYR A 221 12.25 -6.36 1.69
C TYR A 221 12.92 -7.60 1.10
N LEU A 222 12.71 -8.73 1.78
CA LEU A 222 12.98 -10.09 1.32
C LEU A 222 11.62 -10.81 1.25
N LEU A 223 11.31 -11.46 0.13
CA LEU A 223 10.08 -12.24 0.01
C LEU A 223 10.32 -13.65 0.54
N THR A 224 9.50 -14.09 1.49
CA THR A 224 9.42 -15.47 1.97
C THR A 224 8.60 -16.28 0.97
N LEU A 225 7.35 -15.86 0.72
CA LEU A 225 6.40 -16.51 -0.18
C LEU A 225 6.05 -15.64 -1.42
N PRO A 226 5.80 -16.24 -2.60
CA PRO A 226 6.09 -17.65 -2.91
C PRO A 226 7.60 -17.93 -2.84
N GLU A 227 7.99 -19.17 -2.55
CA GLU A 227 9.42 -19.55 -2.42
C GLU A 227 10.21 -19.11 -3.65
N LYS A 228 9.63 -19.36 -4.82
CA LYS A 228 10.14 -19.01 -6.15
C LYS A 228 9.18 -18.03 -6.82
N LEU A 229 9.70 -16.95 -7.39
CA LEU A 229 8.91 -16.05 -8.23
C LEU A 229 8.45 -16.76 -9.51
N ASP A 230 7.27 -16.37 -9.96
CA ASP A 230 6.67 -16.80 -11.22
C ASP A 230 6.09 -15.57 -11.96
N GLU A 231 5.44 -15.80 -13.10
CA GLU A 231 4.92 -14.78 -14.03
C GLU A 231 4.31 -13.55 -13.36
N VAL A 232 3.36 -13.73 -12.43
CA VAL A 232 2.64 -12.63 -11.78
C VAL A 232 3.55 -11.79 -10.90
N GLN A 233 4.48 -12.40 -10.16
CA GLN A 233 5.44 -11.66 -9.34
C GLN A 233 6.37 -10.83 -10.23
N GLU A 234 6.85 -11.40 -11.33
CA GLU A 234 7.75 -10.71 -12.26
C GLU A 234 7.05 -9.55 -13.00
N GLU A 235 5.84 -9.76 -13.52
CA GLU A 235 5.06 -8.71 -14.20
C GLU A 235 4.61 -7.59 -13.25
N LEU A 236 4.35 -7.91 -11.97
CA LEU A 236 4.10 -6.91 -10.93
C LEU A 236 5.33 -6.13 -10.50
N GLY A 237 6.54 -6.55 -10.89
CA GLY A 237 7.79 -5.90 -10.52
C GLY A 237 8.31 -6.26 -9.13
N LEU A 238 7.84 -7.37 -8.54
CA LEU A 238 8.39 -7.94 -7.32
C LEU A 238 9.78 -8.57 -7.57
N LYS A 239 10.59 -8.65 -6.50
CA LYS A 239 11.93 -9.25 -6.52
C LYS A 239 12.12 -10.04 -5.22
N LYS A 240 12.83 -11.19 -5.24
CA LYS A 240 13.07 -12.00 -4.03
C LYS A 240 13.82 -11.20 -2.95
N LYS A 241 14.74 -10.30 -3.35
CA LYS A 241 15.33 -9.25 -2.51
C LYS A 241 15.18 -7.90 -3.21
N GLY A 242 14.53 -6.93 -2.58
CA GLY A 242 14.18 -5.64 -3.18
C GLY A 242 14.34 -4.46 -2.23
N SER A 243 14.31 -3.25 -2.79
CA SER A 243 14.10 -2.03 -2.00
C SER A 243 13.41 -0.93 -2.81
N PHE A 244 12.76 -0.03 -2.10
CA PHE A 244 12.22 1.21 -2.61
C PHE A 244 12.76 2.39 -1.79
N ILE A 245 13.04 3.53 -2.41
CA ILE A 245 13.24 4.78 -1.66
C ILE A 245 11.84 5.33 -1.32
N ILE A 246 11.62 5.65 -0.05
CA ILE A 246 10.37 6.21 0.47
C ILE A 246 10.57 7.65 0.97
N SER A 247 9.84 8.60 0.37
CA SER A 247 9.84 9.99 0.81
C SER A 247 8.43 10.47 1.13
N THR A 248 8.23 11.02 2.32
CA THR A 248 6.94 11.55 2.76
C THR A 248 6.71 12.93 2.14
N LYS A 249 5.48 13.19 1.69
CA LYS A 249 5.03 14.48 1.16
C LYS A 249 4.61 15.40 2.30
N ASN A 250 5.05 16.65 2.26
CA ASN A 250 4.55 17.70 3.14
C ASN A 250 3.09 18.05 2.75
N PRO A 251 2.10 17.90 3.64
CA PRO A 251 0.70 18.20 3.33
C PRO A 251 0.43 19.70 3.08
N GLN A 252 1.28 20.60 3.60
CA GLN A 252 1.18 22.04 3.36
C GLN A 252 1.52 22.43 1.91
N HIS A 253 2.17 21.54 1.15
CA HIS A 253 2.45 21.76 -0.26
C HIS A 253 1.39 21.07 -1.14
N SER A 254 0.47 21.88 -1.67
CA SER A 254 -0.56 21.43 -2.60
C SER A 254 0.00 20.65 -3.79
N GLY A 255 -0.63 19.52 -4.10
CA GLY A 255 -0.35 18.75 -5.31
C GLY A 255 -1.05 19.34 -6.54
N PRO A 256 -0.83 18.78 -7.74
CA PRO A 256 -1.68 19.03 -8.90
C PRO A 256 -3.16 18.80 -8.57
N ALA A 257 -4.05 19.66 -9.08
CA ALA A 257 -5.47 19.65 -8.69
C ALA A 257 -6.22 18.33 -9.00
N ASN A 258 -5.71 17.53 -9.94
CA ASN A 258 -6.26 16.23 -10.31
C ASN A 258 -5.73 15.05 -9.45
N THR A 259 -4.83 15.31 -8.49
CA THR A 259 -4.25 14.28 -7.60
C THR A 259 -4.23 14.71 -6.13
N GLN A 260 -4.99 15.74 -5.77
CA GLN A 260 -5.25 16.08 -4.37
C GLN A 260 -6.30 15.10 -3.80
N LEU A 261 -6.02 14.56 -2.61
CA LEU A 261 -7.05 13.91 -1.81
C LEU A 261 -8.05 14.95 -1.29
N PRO A 262 -9.29 14.53 -0.94
CA PRO A 262 -10.25 15.41 -0.26
C PRO A 262 -9.72 15.91 1.10
N GLU A 263 -8.90 15.10 1.77
CA GLU A 263 -8.35 15.33 3.10
C GLU A 263 -6.88 14.91 3.15
N GLY A 264 -6.08 15.57 3.98
CA GLY A 264 -4.67 15.25 4.21
C GLY A 264 -4.47 14.35 5.43
N PRO A 265 -3.22 13.98 5.75
CA PRO A 265 -2.90 13.37 7.04
C PRO A 265 -2.99 14.40 8.18
N ASP A 266 -3.55 13.96 9.31
CA ASP A 266 -3.57 14.71 10.57
C ASP A 266 -2.20 14.66 11.29
N PHE A 267 -1.14 15.07 10.58
CA PHE A 267 0.19 15.10 11.16
C PHE A 267 0.26 16.11 12.33
N PRO A 268 0.81 15.72 13.50
CA PRO A 268 1.04 16.62 14.61
C PRO A 268 2.08 17.67 14.23
N LYS A 269 2.10 18.78 14.97
CA LYS A 269 2.93 19.95 14.64
C LYS A 269 4.41 19.61 14.56
N GLU A 270 4.86 18.65 15.36
CA GLU A 270 6.22 18.13 15.39
C GLU A 270 6.65 17.57 14.02
N ILE A 271 5.83 16.71 13.40
CA ILE A 271 6.09 16.17 12.06
C ILE A 271 6.01 17.27 10.99
N ILE A 272 5.06 18.20 11.12
CA ILE A 272 4.95 19.36 10.20
C ILE A 272 6.20 20.26 10.27
N ASP A 273 6.69 20.57 11.46
CA ASP A 273 7.86 21.43 11.66
C ASP A 273 9.16 20.74 11.18
N GLU A 274 9.24 19.40 11.20
CA GLU A 274 10.38 18.64 10.63
C GLU A 274 10.58 18.87 9.13
N PHE A 275 9.50 19.04 8.35
CA PHE A 275 9.60 19.35 6.91
C PHE A 275 10.27 20.71 6.65
N ARG A 276 10.20 21.65 7.61
CA ARG A 276 10.63 23.05 7.44
C ARG A 276 9.94 23.72 6.24
N THR A 277 10.66 23.87 5.13
CA THR A 277 10.16 24.42 3.85
C THR A 277 10.24 23.41 2.70
N LEU A 278 10.55 22.15 3.02
CA LEU A 278 10.68 21.08 2.03
C LEU A 278 9.30 20.51 1.69
N ARG A 279 9.10 20.22 0.39
CA ARG A 279 7.93 19.49 -0.11
C ARG A 279 7.99 17.99 0.19
N TRP A 280 9.20 17.48 0.37
CA TRP A 280 9.53 16.06 0.48
C TRP A 280 10.61 15.90 1.54
N MET A 281 10.52 14.86 2.36
CA MET A 281 11.59 14.46 3.27
C MET A 281 11.73 12.93 3.28
N PRO A 282 12.87 12.36 3.71
CA PRO A 282 13.01 10.92 3.95
C PRO A 282 11.94 10.45 4.94
N SER A 283 11.24 9.36 4.63
CA SER A 283 10.18 8.86 5.50
C SER A 283 10.73 8.29 6.80
N LYS A 284 10.10 8.62 7.93
CA LYS A 284 10.27 7.90 9.20
C LYS A 284 9.06 6.98 9.42
N PRO A 285 9.19 5.90 10.20
CA PRO A 285 8.07 5.02 10.55
C PRO A 285 6.83 5.79 11.04
N ALA A 286 7.03 6.76 11.93
CA ALA A 286 5.99 7.65 12.46
C ALA A 286 5.18 8.40 11.39
N HIS A 287 5.71 8.63 10.19
CA HIS A 287 4.97 9.30 9.12
C HIS A 287 3.91 8.40 8.47
N LEU A 288 4.07 7.07 8.60
CA LEU A 288 3.13 6.09 8.07
C LEU A 288 1.98 5.83 9.06
N ASP A 289 2.08 6.32 10.30
CA ASP A 289 1.06 6.11 11.34
C ASP A 289 -0.20 7.00 11.18
N TYR A 290 -0.33 7.73 10.08
CA TYR A 290 -1.45 8.65 9.82
C TYR A 290 -2.15 8.30 8.50
N ILE A 291 -3.47 8.10 8.56
CA ILE A 291 -4.32 7.90 7.37
C ILE A 291 -4.19 9.12 6.43
N ASN A 292 -4.34 8.92 5.12
CA ASN A 292 -4.15 9.91 4.06
C ASN A 292 -2.69 10.42 3.89
N ALA A 293 -1.73 9.93 4.68
CA ALA A 293 -0.32 10.24 4.50
C ALA A 293 0.16 9.81 3.11
N GLN A 294 0.88 10.70 2.44
CA GLN A 294 1.30 10.56 1.06
C GLN A 294 2.80 10.31 1.00
N LEU A 295 3.18 9.23 0.34
CA LEU A 295 4.56 8.84 0.12
C LEU A 295 4.87 8.78 -1.38
N LEU A 296 6.08 9.16 -1.75
CA LEU A 296 6.66 8.81 -3.04
C LEU A 296 7.44 7.51 -2.85
N LEU A 297 6.96 6.44 -3.49
CA LEU A 297 7.65 5.16 -3.61
C LEU A 297 8.45 5.16 -4.91
N ILE A 298 9.77 5.07 -4.81
CA ILE A 298 10.69 5.12 -5.94
C ILE A 298 11.40 3.77 -6.04
N GLY A 299 11.39 3.16 -7.23
CA GLY A 299 12.07 1.88 -7.46
C GLY A 299 13.59 2.01 -7.35
N GLU A 300 14.28 0.99 -6.86
CA GLU A 300 15.75 0.97 -6.88
C GLU A 300 16.32 -0.09 -7.84
N SER A 301 17.15 0.40 -8.76
CA SER A 301 17.88 -0.37 -9.77
C SER A 301 19.10 -1.09 -9.19
N SER A 302 19.68 -0.63 -8.07
CA SER A 302 20.72 -1.38 -7.35
C SER A 302 20.17 -2.53 -6.47
N GLY A 303 18.86 -2.82 -6.54
CA GLY A 303 18.21 -3.80 -5.68
C GLY A 303 18.21 -3.34 -4.23
N ILE A 304 18.56 -4.23 -3.30
CA ILE A 304 18.59 -3.94 -1.87
C ILE A 304 19.85 -3.18 -1.40
N LYS A 305 20.96 -3.23 -2.16
CA LYS A 305 22.33 -2.92 -1.69
C LYS A 305 22.49 -1.61 -0.89
N LYS A 306 21.92 -0.49 -1.35
CA LYS A 306 22.00 0.80 -0.66
C LYS A 306 21.14 0.86 0.60
N ALA A 307 20.02 0.15 0.61
CA ALA A 307 19.10 0.13 1.73
C ALA A 307 19.70 -0.60 2.94
N VAL A 308 20.61 -1.54 2.70
CA VAL A 308 21.30 -2.32 3.75
C VAL A 308 22.77 -1.92 3.93
N GLU A 309 23.19 -0.77 3.41
CA GLU A 309 24.59 -0.31 3.51
C GLU A 309 24.96 -0.02 4.98
N PRO A 310 25.97 -0.70 5.56
CA PRO A 310 26.38 -0.50 6.95
C PRO A 310 26.79 0.93 7.24
N GLN A 311 26.58 1.37 8.48
CA GLN A 311 27.12 2.63 8.98
C GLN A 311 28.41 2.35 9.74
N LYS A 312 29.46 3.14 9.47
CA LYS A 312 30.77 2.99 10.15
C LYS A 312 30.68 3.05 11.66
N GLU A 313 29.78 3.89 12.17
CA GLU A 313 29.51 4.00 13.60
C GLU A 313 28.88 2.74 14.21
N ASP A 314 28.24 1.89 13.42
CA ASP A 314 27.67 0.62 13.82
C ASP A 314 28.72 -0.50 13.68
N GLU A 315 29.52 -0.49 12.60
CA GLU A 315 30.71 -1.35 12.43
C GLU A 315 31.70 -1.20 13.60
N ASP A 316 32.07 0.03 13.95
CA ASP A 316 32.97 0.36 15.08
C ASP A 316 32.42 -0.10 16.45
N LYS A 317 31.10 -0.26 16.56
CA LYS A 317 30.39 -0.73 17.78
C LYS A 317 30.11 -2.24 17.76
N GLY A 318 30.51 -2.96 16.70
CA GLY A 318 30.24 -4.39 16.54
C GLY A 318 28.75 -4.73 16.35
N LYS A 319 27.96 -3.77 15.85
CA LYS A 319 26.55 -4.02 15.51
C LYS A 319 26.43 -4.97 14.32
N GLU A 320 25.31 -5.66 14.25
CA GLU A 320 25.02 -6.61 13.18
C GLU A 320 24.82 -5.88 11.85
N ASP A 321 25.19 -6.54 10.74
CA ASP A 321 25.01 -5.98 9.40
C ASP A 321 23.50 -5.86 9.07
N PRO A 322 23.01 -4.74 8.50
CA PRO A 322 21.59 -4.56 8.23
C PRO A 322 20.99 -5.58 7.25
N GLN A 323 21.81 -6.14 6.34
CA GLN A 323 21.41 -7.23 5.47
C GLN A 323 21.28 -8.53 6.27
N THR A 324 22.25 -8.84 7.13
CA THR A 324 22.21 -10.03 8.00
C THR A 324 21.00 -10.01 8.95
N VAL A 325 20.67 -8.86 9.55
CA VAL A 325 19.44 -8.73 10.38
C VAL A 325 18.18 -9.07 9.60
N LEU A 326 18.12 -8.71 8.31
CA LEU A 326 16.95 -8.96 7.47
C LEU A 326 16.95 -10.38 6.88
N GLU A 327 18.11 -10.97 6.65
CA GLU A 327 18.28 -12.37 6.21
C GLU A 327 17.94 -13.36 7.33
N ASN A 328 18.41 -13.11 8.56
CA ASN A 328 17.99 -13.89 9.74
C ASN A 328 16.47 -13.80 9.95
N LEU A 329 15.87 -12.61 9.73
CA LEU A 329 14.44 -12.43 9.86
C LEU A 329 13.65 -13.18 8.77
N GLU A 330 14.17 -13.27 7.54
CA GLU A 330 13.59 -14.11 6.47
C GLU A 330 13.69 -15.59 6.82
N GLU A 331 14.80 -16.05 7.41
CA GLU A 331 14.97 -17.44 7.82
C GLU A 331 13.98 -17.81 8.93
N ASP A 332 13.88 -17.00 10.00
CA ASP A 332 12.87 -17.19 11.07
C ASP A 332 11.44 -17.22 10.48
N ASP A 333 11.14 -16.32 9.53
CA ASP A 333 9.82 -16.17 8.92
C ASP A 333 9.48 -17.32 7.95
N PHE A 334 10.47 -17.83 7.21
CA PHE A 334 10.32 -18.96 6.30
C PHE A 334 9.96 -20.25 7.03
N GLU A 335 10.64 -20.54 8.15
CA GLU A 335 10.30 -21.69 8.99
C GLU A 335 8.88 -21.54 9.57
N ARG A 336 8.58 -20.36 10.12
CA ARG A 336 7.26 -20.03 10.66
C ARG A 336 6.12 -20.19 9.66
N MET A 337 6.26 -19.63 8.45
CA MET A 337 5.23 -19.67 7.41
C MET A 337 4.98 -21.08 6.86
N LYS A 338 6.04 -21.90 6.79
CA LYS A 338 5.96 -23.30 6.38
C LYS A 338 5.20 -24.18 7.37
N ASP A 339 5.30 -23.89 8.66
CA ASP A 339 4.63 -24.66 9.72
C ASP A 339 3.17 -24.21 9.97
N LEU A 340 2.76 -23.04 9.45
CA LEU A 340 1.41 -22.51 9.62
C LEU A 340 0.30 -23.27 8.88
N ALA A 341 0.56 -23.75 7.66
CA ALA A 341 -0.47 -24.37 6.83
C ALA A 341 0.09 -25.30 5.74
N GLY A 342 -0.77 -26.12 5.15
CA GLY A 342 -0.39 -27.10 4.12
C GLY A 342 -0.13 -26.53 2.72
N ASP A 343 -0.37 -25.24 2.48
CA ASP A 343 -0.01 -24.53 1.24
C ASP A 343 0.30 -23.05 1.51
N GLU A 344 1.14 -22.43 0.65
CA GLU A 344 1.64 -21.06 0.80
C GLU A 344 0.50 -20.03 0.96
N SER A 345 -0.58 -20.21 0.21
CA SER A 345 -1.72 -19.30 0.28
C SER A 345 -2.47 -19.43 1.59
N ALA A 346 -2.62 -20.65 2.09
CA ALA A 346 -3.23 -20.93 3.37
C ALA A 346 -2.40 -20.36 4.53
N ALA A 347 -1.07 -20.36 4.43
CA ALA A 347 -0.18 -19.78 5.43
C ALA A 347 -0.37 -18.26 5.52
N ILE A 348 -0.36 -17.55 4.39
CA ILE A 348 -0.60 -16.09 4.32
C ILE A 348 -1.91 -15.69 5.00
N PHE A 349 -3.00 -16.43 4.73
CA PHE A 349 -4.29 -16.11 5.34
C PHE A 349 -4.40 -16.54 6.81
N ALA A 350 -3.76 -17.65 7.21
CA ALA A 350 -3.69 -18.06 8.61
C ALA A 350 -2.97 -17.01 9.46
N ASP A 351 -1.86 -16.46 8.98
CA ASP A 351 -1.11 -15.39 9.67
C ASP A 351 -1.87 -14.06 9.78
N LEU A 352 -2.84 -13.84 8.89
CA LEU A 352 -3.80 -12.72 8.94
C LEU A 352 -5.10 -13.09 9.68
N HIS A 353 -5.15 -14.24 10.36
CA HIS A 353 -6.27 -14.72 11.18
C HIS A 353 -7.59 -14.89 10.39
N VAL A 354 -7.49 -15.30 9.12
CA VAL A 354 -8.63 -15.59 8.25
C VAL A 354 -8.55 -16.99 7.62
N GLN A 355 -9.71 -17.56 7.26
CA GLN A 355 -9.75 -18.89 6.65
C GLN A 355 -9.53 -18.77 5.14
N ALA A 356 -8.44 -19.34 4.64
CA ALA A 356 -8.01 -19.24 3.25
C ALA A 356 -9.07 -19.64 2.21
N LYS A 357 -9.98 -20.57 2.56
CA LYS A 357 -11.11 -21.00 1.71
C LYS A 357 -12.08 -19.87 1.33
N ASP A 358 -12.10 -18.78 2.09
CA ASP A 358 -13.01 -17.65 1.92
C ASP A 358 -12.40 -16.56 1.00
N TYR A 359 -11.16 -16.75 0.49
CA TYR A 359 -10.38 -15.77 -0.23
C TYR A 359 -9.68 -16.34 -1.50
N PRO A 360 -9.26 -15.50 -2.46
CA PRO A 360 -8.49 -15.92 -3.63
C PRO A 360 -7.13 -16.46 -3.23
N LYS A 361 -6.62 -17.46 -3.96
CA LYS A 361 -5.30 -18.05 -3.69
C LYS A 361 -4.15 -17.09 -4.03
N LEU A 362 -2.97 -17.34 -3.45
CA LEU A 362 -1.69 -16.77 -3.86
C LEU A 362 -1.52 -16.94 -5.37
N GLN A 363 -1.54 -15.83 -6.10
CA GLN A 363 -1.56 -15.86 -7.56
C GLN A 363 -0.14 -15.78 -8.09
N THR A 364 0.33 -16.85 -8.73
CA THR A 364 1.67 -16.98 -9.33
C THR A 364 1.64 -16.88 -10.86
N THR A 365 0.55 -17.31 -11.50
CA THR A 365 0.31 -17.17 -12.95
C THR A 365 -0.97 -16.38 -13.23
N PHE A 366 -1.10 -15.86 -14.44
CA PHE A 366 -2.36 -15.34 -14.96
C PHE A 366 -3.30 -16.46 -15.45
#